data_AF-V5I2L8-F1
#
_entry.id   AF-V5I2L8-F1
#
_cell.length_a   1.000
_cell.length_b   1.000
_cell.length_c   1.000
_cell.angle_alpha   90.00
_cell.angle_beta   90.00
_cell.angle_gamma   90.00
#
_symmetry.space_group_name_H-M   'P 1'
#
loop_
_entity.id
_entity.type
_entity.pdbx_description
1 polymer ?
#
loop_
_entity_poly.entity_id
_entity_poly.type
_entity_poly.pdbx_seq_one_letter_code
_entity_poly.pdbx_strand_id
1 'polypeptide(L)'
;HFLSDNILRRYMQESPEPYFDLCLRHMAALPTNQEPMKAVCNISLAYLLQLEKYSIMATLPTECLMCRIGADEKLGFGETTRIETVPTSMDVVLVVEEDACHADVVRELDSTIRLVDKELIAAGFSNNRFSLIGFGHGSGRNSMPHVRTARGSVFFESHNLPLATEKMRLEPVAAPAHETHKDIFEAIRFASVMPFRPGVSKTIVVMACADCDEERSELSYSDIQNQLLEHGITLHLVSDKPIEVRKSIIKGKGIYGLDADSVYGSKDVSQRLLMGQPDLRPQVAVAKDVCIALAQEVHGSFFSTKAMRSDAKNWKTVFAKRIVKSLQPRGGDRDFCERCDCSHGPDLTPIAICRACRALPPRVPLALYTSED
;
A
#
# COMPACT_ATOMS: atom_id res chain seq x y z
N HIS A 1 -39.28 27.53 -0.64
CA HIS A 1 -40.25 26.47 -0.96
C HIS A 1 -39.87 25.63 -2.18
N PHE A 2 -39.39 26.18 -3.31
CA PHE A 2 -39.02 25.38 -4.50
C PHE A 2 -37.77 24.47 -4.39
N LEU A 3 -36.86 24.71 -3.43
CA LEU A 3 -35.70 23.83 -3.20
C LEU A 3 -36.05 22.56 -2.40
N SER A 4 -37.12 22.61 -1.60
CA SER A 4 -37.57 21.48 -0.76
C SER A 4 -38.24 20.40 -1.61
N ASP A 5 -39.07 20.79 -2.58
CA ASP A 5 -39.85 19.84 -3.40
C ASP A 5 -38.99 19.03 -4.38
N ASN A 6 -37.88 19.61 -4.87
CA ASN A 6 -36.95 18.88 -5.74
C ASN A 6 -36.10 17.86 -4.98
N ILE A 7 -35.73 18.17 -3.72
CA ILE A 7 -35.02 17.23 -2.85
C ILE A 7 -35.96 16.10 -2.43
N LEU A 8 -37.17 16.41 -1.98
CA LEU A 8 -38.21 15.42 -1.65
C LEU A 8 -38.58 14.51 -2.83
N ARG A 9 -38.72 15.05 -4.05
CA ARG A 9 -38.97 14.24 -5.25
C ARG A 9 -37.81 13.32 -5.62
N ARG A 10 -36.57 13.73 -5.37
CA ARG A 10 -35.38 12.89 -5.59
C ARG A 10 -35.24 11.78 -4.54
N TYR A 11 -35.56 12.07 -3.28
CA TYR A 11 -35.68 11.04 -2.23
C TYR A 11 -36.79 10.02 -2.49
N MET A 12 -37.80 10.34 -3.31
CA MET A 12 -38.84 9.39 -3.72
C MET A 12 -38.41 8.42 -4.84
N GLN A 13 -37.23 8.59 -5.47
CA GLN A 13 -36.75 7.65 -6.50
C GLN A 13 -36.22 6.34 -5.92
N GLU A 14 -35.67 6.36 -4.70
CA GLU A 14 -35.20 5.18 -3.97
C GLU A 14 -35.82 5.18 -2.58
N SER A 15 -36.69 4.20 -2.30
CA SER A 15 -37.32 4.11 -0.98
C SER A 15 -36.29 3.72 0.08
N PRO A 16 -36.26 4.38 1.26
CA PRO A 16 -35.42 3.97 2.37
C PRO A 16 -35.94 2.71 3.08
N GLU A 17 -37.19 2.30 2.82
CA GLU A 17 -37.87 1.21 3.53
C GLU A 17 -37.13 -0.14 3.47
N PRO A 18 -36.61 -0.61 2.31
CA PRO A 18 -35.84 -1.86 2.26
C PRO A 18 -34.54 -1.80 3.08
N TYR A 19 -33.91 -0.62 3.14
CA TYR A 19 -32.70 -0.40 3.92
C TYR A 19 -33.02 -0.35 5.41
N PHE A 20 -34.12 0.30 5.79
CA PHE A 20 -34.60 0.30 7.17
C PHE A 20 -34.93 -1.11 7.68
N ASP A 21 -35.63 -1.91 6.87
CA ASP A 21 -35.93 -3.31 7.17
C ASP A 21 -34.65 -4.15 7.29
N LEU A 22 -33.70 -3.94 6.38
CA LEU A 22 -32.39 -4.57 6.46
C LEU A 22 -31.66 -4.19 7.75
N CYS A 23 -31.77 -2.93 8.19
CA CYS A 23 -31.18 -2.45 9.44
C CYS A 23 -31.74 -3.17 10.65
N LEU A 24 -33.06 -3.27 10.75
CA LEU A 24 -33.73 -3.99 11.84
C LEU A 24 -33.31 -5.47 11.89
N ARG A 25 -33.27 -6.13 10.72
CA ARG A 25 -32.84 -7.53 10.62
C ARG A 25 -31.37 -7.71 10.98
N HIS A 26 -30.50 -6.83 10.49
CA HIS A 26 -29.07 -6.91 10.73
C HIS A 26 -28.76 -6.69 12.21
N MET A 27 -29.37 -5.67 12.84
CA MET A 27 -29.26 -5.44 14.29
C MET A 27 -29.72 -6.65 15.11
N ALA A 28 -30.85 -7.27 14.74
CA ALA A 28 -31.36 -8.46 15.43
C ALA A 28 -30.47 -9.70 15.26
N ALA A 29 -29.69 -9.78 14.19
CA ALA A 29 -28.76 -10.88 13.91
C ALA A 29 -27.35 -10.66 14.48
N LEU A 30 -27.07 -9.49 15.08
CA LEU A 30 -25.75 -9.20 15.64
C LEU A 30 -25.47 -10.11 16.84
N PRO A 31 -24.25 -10.68 16.95
CA PRO A 31 -23.81 -11.33 18.17
C PRO A 31 -23.75 -10.32 19.32
N THR A 32 -23.93 -10.78 20.56
CA THR A 32 -24.03 -9.94 21.78
C THR A 32 -22.83 -9.01 22.03
N ASN A 33 -21.69 -9.26 21.37
CA ASN A 33 -20.46 -8.48 21.49
C ASN A 33 -20.26 -7.41 20.40
N GLN A 34 -21.22 -7.22 19.49
CA GLN A 34 -21.14 -6.16 18.45
C GLN A 34 -22.05 -4.98 18.78
N GLU A 35 -21.53 -3.77 18.59
CA GLU A 35 -22.29 -2.52 18.81
C GLU A 35 -23.41 -2.38 17.75
N PRO A 36 -24.68 -2.25 18.15
CA PRO A 36 -25.80 -2.08 17.21
C PRO A 36 -25.63 -0.88 16.25
N MET A 37 -24.93 0.16 16.71
CA MET A 37 -24.64 1.35 15.90
C MET A 37 -23.85 1.02 14.63
N LYS A 38 -23.00 -0.01 14.66
CA LYS A 38 -22.23 -0.43 13.47
C LYS A 38 -23.16 -0.92 12.35
N ALA A 39 -24.22 -1.65 12.70
CA ALA A 39 -25.21 -2.09 11.72
C ALA A 39 -25.98 -0.90 11.11
N VAL A 40 -26.38 0.06 11.95
CA VAL A 40 -27.04 1.30 11.52
C VAL A 40 -26.16 2.07 10.54
N CYS A 41 -24.87 2.25 10.86
CA CYS A 41 -23.95 3.01 10.01
C CYS A 41 -23.66 2.31 8.68
N ASN A 42 -23.43 0.99 8.70
CA ASN A 42 -23.18 0.24 7.46
C ASN A 42 -24.36 0.30 6.49
N ILE A 43 -25.58 0.21 7.00
CA ILE A 43 -26.78 0.17 6.16
C ILE A 43 -27.19 1.56 5.70
N SER A 44 -27.01 2.57 6.57
CA SER A 44 -27.14 3.98 6.16
C SER A 44 -26.16 4.32 5.05
N LEU A 45 -24.91 3.85 5.15
CA LEU A 45 -23.90 4.06 4.12
C LEU A 45 -24.27 3.37 2.81
N ALA A 46 -24.75 2.13 2.86
CA ALA A 46 -25.22 1.42 1.68
C ALA A 46 -26.37 2.15 0.96
N TYR A 47 -27.26 2.80 1.73
CA TYR A 47 -28.32 3.64 1.18
C TYR A 47 -27.76 4.91 0.54
N LEU A 48 -26.81 5.59 1.19
CA LEU A 48 -26.17 6.79 0.63
C LEU A 48 -25.43 6.50 -0.67
N LEU A 49 -24.71 5.39 -0.76
CA LEU A 49 -24.04 4.96 -2.00
C LEU A 49 -25.04 4.68 -3.13
N GLN A 50 -26.27 4.25 -2.80
CA GLN A 50 -27.33 4.09 -3.80
C GLN A 50 -27.88 5.45 -4.25
N LEU A 51 -28.05 6.40 -3.33
CA LEU A 51 -28.50 7.76 -3.63
C LEU A 51 -27.48 8.55 -4.48
N GLU A 52 -26.19 8.30 -4.31
CA GLU A 52 -25.12 8.93 -5.09
C GLU A 52 -25.23 8.65 -6.60
N LYS A 53 -25.76 7.47 -6.99
CA LYS A 53 -26.05 7.13 -8.40
C LYS A 53 -27.04 8.09 -9.06
N TYR A 54 -27.85 8.77 -8.25
CA TYR A 54 -28.81 9.79 -8.69
C TYR A 54 -28.33 11.21 -8.41
N SER A 55 -27.03 11.38 -8.10
CA SER A 55 -26.40 12.64 -7.72
C SER A 55 -27.10 13.33 -6.54
N ILE A 56 -27.60 12.54 -5.59
CA ILE A 56 -28.17 13.01 -4.33
C ILE A 56 -27.06 12.92 -3.28
N MET A 57 -26.61 14.09 -2.82
CA MET A 57 -25.61 14.18 -1.74
C MET A 57 -26.32 14.21 -0.39
N ALA A 58 -26.01 13.23 0.46
CA ALA A 58 -26.47 13.19 1.83
C ALA A 58 -25.34 12.69 2.75
N THR A 59 -25.40 13.08 4.02
CA THR A 59 -24.34 12.82 5.00
C THR A 59 -24.79 11.79 6.02
N LEU A 60 -23.87 10.95 6.48
CA LEU A 60 -24.13 10.07 7.62
C LEU A 60 -24.33 10.88 8.91
N PRO A 61 -25.06 10.35 9.90
CA PRO A 61 -25.08 10.87 11.26
C PRO A 61 -23.66 10.95 11.84
N THR A 62 -23.41 11.93 12.71
CA THR A 62 -22.08 12.15 13.33
C THR A 62 -21.56 10.92 14.09
N GLU A 63 -22.46 10.11 14.65
CA GLU A 63 -22.15 8.87 15.34
C GLU A 63 -21.55 7.80 14.43
N CYS A 64 -21.81 7.89 13.12
CA CYS A 64 -21.23 7.05 12.08
C CYS A 64 -19.94 7.63 11.48
N LEU A 65 -19.63 8.88 11.79
CA LEU A 65 -18.47 9.62 11.33
C LEU A 65 -17.42 9.65 12.44
N MET A 66 -17.00 8.45 12.88
CA MET A 66 -16.02 8.27 13.94
C MET A 66 -14.91 7.32 13.48
N CYS A 67 -13.67 7.77 13.57
CA CYS A 67 -12.50 6.96 13.30
C CYS A 67 -11.95 6.35 14.58
N ARG A 68 -11.38 5.15 14.50
CA ARG A 68 -10.73 4.51 15.64
C ARG A 68 -9.23 4.79 15.59
N ILE A 69 -8.70 5.46 16.63
CA ILE A 69 -7.28 5.80 16.74
C ILE A 69 -6.52 4.77 17.58
N GLY A 70 -7.16 4.22 18.60
CA GLY A 70 -6.58 3.22 19.51
C GLY A 70 -7.54 2.06 19.80
N ALA A 71 -7.29 1.32 20.89
CA ALA A 71 -8.25 0.32 21.36
C ALA A 71 -9.58 0.99 21.74
N ASP A 72 -9.51 2.07 22.52
CA ASP A 72 -10.67 2.74 23.11
C ASP A 72 -10.85 4.19 22.62
N GLU A 73 -9.87 4.76 21.92
CA GLU A 73 -9.91 6.14 21.45
C GLU A 73 -10.63 6.24 20.09
N LYS A 74 -11.67 7.09 20.06
CA LYS A 74 -12.43 7.45 18.85
C LYS A 74 -12.20 8.93 18.55
N LEU A 75 -12.10 9.27 17.28
CA LEU A 75 -11.90 10.63 16.76
C LEU A 75 -13.05 10.98 15.81
N GLY A 76 -13.75 12.07 16.07
CA GLY A 76 -14.80 12.58 15.19
C GLY A 76 -14.25 13.27 13.95
N PHE A 77 -15.10 13.45 12.94
CA PHE A 77 -14.74 14.25 11.75
C PHE A 77 -14.44 15.69 12.14
N GLY A 78 -13.37 16.26 11.56
CA GLY A 78 -12.89 17.61 11.88
C GLY A 78 -12.08 17.72 13.16
N GLU A 79 -12.02 16.66 13.98
CA GLU A 79 -11.11 16.58 15.11
C GLU A 79 -9.73 16.11 14.66
N THR A 80 -8.69 16.53 15.41
CA THR A 80 -7.32 16.08 15.16
C THR A 80 -6.68 15.64 16.46
N THR A 81 -5.88 14.58 16.40
CA THR A 81 -5.06 14.10 17.53
C THR A 81 -3.60 13.95 17.13
N ARG A 82 -2.71 13.79 18.12
CA ARG A 82 -1.28 13.58 17.91
C ARG A 82 -0.83 12.28 18.55
N ILE A 83 0.00 11.52 17.84
CA ILE A 83 0.61 10.28 18.30
C ILE A 83 2.13 10.49 18.29
N GLU A 84 2.73 10.41 19.47
CA GLU A 84 4.17 10.59 19.68
C GLU A 84 4.87 9.28 20.11
N THR A 85 4.11 8.18 20.19
CA THR A 85 4.64 6.86 20.52
C THR A 85 5.28 6.22 19.32
N VAL A 86 6.54 5.78 19.45
CA VAL A 86 7.26 5.05 18.40
C VAL A 86 6.47 3.81 17.98
N PRO A 87 6.26 3.59 16.66
CA PRO A 87 5.55 2.42 16.17
C PRO A 87 6.19 1.10 16.58
N THR A 88 5.38 0.19 17.10
CA THR A 88 5.77 -1.20 17.44
C THR A 88 5.03 -2.25 16.61
N SER A 89 4.30 -1.81 15.59
CA SER A 89 3.58 -2.66 14.65
C SER A 89 3.66 -2.07 13.25
N MET A 90 3.38 -2.91 12.25
CA MET A 90 3.51 -2.53 10.85
C MET A 90 2.30 -2.94 10.01
N ASP A 91 1.94 -2.08 9.07
CA ASP A 91 1.00 -2.35 8.01
C ASP A 91 1.74 -2.39 6.67
N VAL A 92 1.65 -3.52 5.98
CA VAL A 92 2.32 -3.77 4.69
C VAL A 92 1.26 -3.97 3.61
N VAL A 93 1.28 -3.14 2.57
CA VAL A 93 0.38 -3.28 1.43
C VAL A 93 1.18 -3.76 0.22
N LEU A 94 0.83 -4.94 -0.28
CA LEU A 94 1.42 -5.53 -1.47
C LEU A 94 0.57 -5.10 -2.67
N VAL A 95 1.19 -4.52 -3.69
CA VAL A 95 0.53 -4.09 -4.92
C VAL A 95 1.17 -4.88 -6.05
N VAL A 96 0.42 -5.81 -6.64
CA VAL A 96 0.98 -6.77 -7.59
C VAL A 96 0.27 -6.66 -8.93
N GLU A 97 1.05 -6.47 -9.99
CA GLU A 97 0.56 -6.56 -11.35
C GLU A 97 0.16 -8.01 -11.64
N GLU A 98 -1.11 -8.22 -11.91
CA GLU A 98 -1.74 -9.47 -12.30
C GLU A 98 -1.43 -9.76 -13.76
N ASP A 99 -0.20 -10.15 -14.05
CA ASP A 99 0.25 -10.54 -15.38
C ASP A 99 1.20 -11.75 -15.30
N ALA A 100 1.32 -12.48 -16.40
CA ALA A 100 2.15 -13.68 -16.53
C ALA A 100 3.64 -13.40 -16.22
N CYS A 101 4.10 -12.17 -16.42
CA CYS A 101 5.47 -11.73 -16.07
C CYS A 101 5.83 -11.94 -14.58
N HIS A 102 4.84 -12.07 -13.70
CA HIS A 102 5.01 -12.24 -12.25
C HIS A 102 4.56 -13.59 -11.72
N ALA A 103 4.25 -14.56 -12.57
CA ALA A 103 3.86 -15.89 -12.11
C ALA A 103 4.90 -16.51 -11.14
N ASP A 104 6.19 -16.29 -11.42
CA ASP A 104 7.28 -16.74 -10.55
C ASP A 104 7.43 -15.91 -9.27
N VAL A 105 7.15 -14.60 -9.34
CA VAL A 105 7.18 -13.68 -8.20
C VAL A 105 6.08 -14.02 -7.21
N VAL A 106 4.84 -14.22 -7.68
CA VAL A 106 3.70 -14.59 -6.84
C VAL A 106 3.92 -15.94 -6.16
N ARG A 107 4.58 -16.89 -6.84
CA ARG A 107 4.94 -18.19 -6.25
C ARG A 107 5.90 -18.07 -5.07
N GLU A 108 6.81 -17.10 -5.09
CA GLU A 108 7.75 -16.85 -3.99
C GLU A 108 7.17 -15.95 -2.89
N LEU A 109 6.03 -15.30 -3.15
CA LEU A 109 5.47 -14.22 -2.32
C LEU A 109 5.11 -14.69 -0.90
N ASP A 110 4.44 -15.83 -0.72
CA ASP A 110 4.13 -16.37 0.62
C ASP A 110 5.38 -16.54 1.48
N SER A 111 6.41 -17.21 0.94
CA SER A 111 7.65 -17.43 1.66
C SER A 111 8.43 -16.13 1.92
N THR A 112 8.33 -15.16 1.02
CA THR A 112 8.95 -13.83 1.15
C THR A 112 8.30 -13.08 2.31
N ILE A 113 6.97 -13.01 2.34
CA ILE A 113 6.23 -12.24 3.33
C ILE A 113 6.28 -12.88 4.72
N ARG A 114 6.30 -14.21 4.81
CA ARG A 114 6.61 -14.89 6.08
C ARG A 114 7.99 -14.53 6.62
N LEU A 115 8.98 -14.35 5.73
CA LEU A 115 10.31 -13.93 6.13
C LEU A 115 10.34 -12.45 6.55
N VAL A 116 9.62 -11.58 5.83
CA VAL A 116 9.41 -10.17 6.25
C VAL A 116 8.83 -10.11 7.65
N ASP A 117 7.74 -10.83 7.91
CA ASP A 117 7.08 -10.86 9.22
C ASP A 117 8.01 -11.41 10.32
N LYS A 118 8.80 -12.44 10.00
CA LYS A 118 9.82 -12.98 10.91
C LYS A 118 10.89 -11.94 11.26
N GLU A 119 11.41 -11.21 10.28
CA GLU A 119 12.42 -10.16 10.52
C GLU A 119 11.81 -8.98 11.28
N LEU A 120 10.55 -8.63 11.04
CA LEU A 120 9.81 -7.63 11.82
C LEU A 120 9.71 -8.05 13.30
N ILE A 121 9.29 -9.28 13.56
CA ILE A 121 9.22 -9.85 14.91
C ILE A 121 10.60 -9.85 15.59
N ALA A 122 11.64 -10.24 14.86
CA ALA A 122 13.01 -10.21 15.37
C ALA A 122 13.51 -8.79 15.71
N ALA A 123 12.96 -7.77 15.04
CA ALA A 123 13.22 -6.36 15.32
C ALA A 123 12.30 -5.76 16.40
N GLY A 124 11.44 -6.55 17.04
CA GLY A 124 10.55 -6.11 18.12
C GLY A 124 9.18 -5.60 17.67
N PHE A 125 8.85 -5.72 16.37
CA PHE A 125 7.51 -5.41 15.88
C PHE A 125 6.55 -6.57 16.17
N SER A 126 5.31 -6.24 16.50
CA SER A 126 4.26 -7.21 16.77
C SER A 126 2.94 -6.77 16.13
N ASN A 127 1.97 -7.68 16.02
CA ASN A 127 0.67 -7.36 15.42
C ASN A 127 0.81 -6.75 14.01
N ASN A 128 1.71 -7.31 13.21
CA ASN A 128 1.93 -6.91 11.82
C ASN A 128 0.80 -7.46 10.95
N ARG A 129 0.35 -6.68 9.98
CA ARG A 129 -0.70 -7.11 9.06
C ARG A 129 -0.38 -6.71 7.63
N PHE A 130 -0.89 -7.52 6.72
CA PHE A 130 -0.61 -7.48 5.31
C PHE A 130 -1.91 -7.30 4.53
N SER A 131 -1.86 -6.56 3.43
CA SER A 131 -2.94 -6.47 2.45
C SER A 131 -2.39 -6.74 1.06
N LEU A 132 -3.25 -7.17 0.15
CA LEU A 132 -2.90 -7.44 -1.23
C LEU A 132 -3.85 -6.68 -2.16
N ILE A 133 -3.27 -5.96 -3.12
CA ILE A 133 -3.95 -5.28 -4.21
C ILE A 133 -3.46 -5.90 -5.50
N GLY A 134 -4.41 -6.28 -6.37
CA GLY A 134 -4.14 -6.69 -7.75
C GLY A 134 -4.45 -5.54 -8.70
N PHE A 135 -3.74 -5.47 -9.83
CA PHE A 135 -4.03 -4.53 -10.92
C PHE A 135 -3.42 -5.01 -12.24
N GLY A 136 -3.71 -4.37 -13.36
CA GLY A 136 -2.92 -4.49 -14.59
C GLY A 136 -3.17 -5.72 -15.46
N HIS A 137 -4.18 -6.55 -15.17
CA HIS A 137 -4.41 -7.76 -15.96
C HIS A 137 -4.87 -7.46 -17.40
N GLY A 138 -4.18 -8.04 -18.39
CA GLY A 138 -4.28 -7.71 -19.82
C GLY A 138 -5.64 -7.99 -20.49
N SER A 139 -6.56 -8.66 -19.81
CA SER A 139 -7.90 -8.95 -20.36
C SER A 139 -8.90 -7.80 -20.21
N GLY A 140 -8.50 -6.67 -19.62
CA GLY A 140 -9.40 -5.58 -19.20
C GLY A 140 -10.22 -5.90 -17.94
N ARG A 141 -10.48 -7.17 -17.65
CA ARG A 141 -10.98 -7.61 -16.33
C ARG A 141 -9.83 -7.66 -15.32
N ASN A 142 -10.01 -7.07 -14.14
CA ASN A 142 -9.00 -6.89 -13.09
C ASN A 142 -7.82 -5.98 -13.52
N SER A 143 -8.06 -5.09 -14.50
CA SER A 143 -7.09 -4.07 -14.91
C SER A 143 -6.97 -2.96 -13.85
N MET A 144 -8.09 -2.49 -13.32
CA MET A 144 -8.09 -1.48 -12.25
C MET A 144 -7.55 -2.03 -10.92
N PRO A 145 -6.91 -1.19 -10.09
CA PRO A 145 -6.51 -1.56 -8.73
C PRO A 145 -7.69 -2.06 -7.89
N HIS A 146 -7.54 -3.21 -7.26
CA HIS A 146 -8.59 -3.82 -6.44
C HIS A 146 -8.02 -4.64 -5.29
N VAL A 147 -8.71 -4.66 -4.15
CA VAL A 147 -8.31 -5.42 -2.96
C VAL A 147 -8.56 -6.91 -3.16
N ARG A 148 -7.57 -7.72 -2.80
CA ARG A 148 -7.66 -9.17 -2.64
C ARG A 148 -7.78 -9.51 -1.16
N THR A 149 -8.95 -10.02 -0.76
CA THR A 149 -9.23 -10.36 0.65
C THR A 149 -8.78 -11.77 1.00
N ALA A 150 -8.42 -11.98 2.26
CA ALA A 150 -8.24 -13.31 2.84
C ALA A 150 -9.26 -13.50 3.96
N ARG A 151 -10.06 -14.58 3.89
CA ARG A 151 -11.14 -14.86 4.87
C ARG A 151 -12.11 -13.69 5.06
N GLY A 152 -12.38 -12.91 4.01
CA GLY A 152 -13.25 -11.73 4.06
C GLY A 152 -12.62 -10.48 4.66
N SER A 153 -11.33 -10.51 5.03
CA SER A 153 -10.61 -9.37 5.59
C SER A 153 -9.68 -8.71 4.56
N VAL A 154 -9.66 -7.37 4.55
CA VAL A 154 -8.76 -6.54 3.72
C VAL A 154 -7.32 -6.62 4.19
N PHE A 155 -7.11 -6.55 5.51
CA PHE A 155 -5.83 -6.80 6.15
C PHE A 155 -5.86 -8.14 6.86
N PHE A 156 -4.77 -8.90 6.77
CA PHE A 156 -4.65 -10.25 7.28
C PHE A 156 -3.23 -10.55 7.78
N GLU A 157 -3.07 -11.57 8.60
CA GLU A 157 -1.75 -12.05 9.02
C GLU A 157 -0.97 -12.69 7.86
N SER A 158 0.36 -12.64 7.92
CA SER A 158 1.27 -13.14 6.86
C SER A 158 0.91 -14.56 6.38
N HIS A 159 0.48 -15.43 7.29
CA HIS A 159 0.16 -16.82 6.98
C HIS A 159 -1.08 -17.02 6.11
N ASN A 160 -1.95 -16.01 5.97
CA ASN A 160 -3.16 -16.05 5.16
C ASN A 160 -2.96 -15.54 3.73
N LEU A 161 -1.75 -15.06 3.38
CA LEU A 161 -1.44 -14.57 2.04
C LEU A 161 -1.78 -15.54 0.90
N PRO A 162 -1.58 -16.87 1.02
CA PRO A 162 -1.97 -17.82 -0.02
C PRO A 162 -3.46 -17.76 -0.40
N LEU A 163 -4.34 -17.41 0.55
CA LEU A 163 -5.77 -17.26 0.29
C LEU A 163 -6.07 -16.00 -0.54
N ALA A 164 -5.29 -14.94 -0.34
CA ALA A 164 -5.43 -13.70 -1.12
C ALA A 164 -4.87 -13.85 -2.55
N THR A 165 -3.79 -14.63 -2.71
CA THR A 165 -3.14 -14.83 -4.02
C THR A 165 -3.83 -15.90 -4.90
N GLU A 166 -4.61 -16.82 -4.32
CA GLU A 166 -5.26 -17.94 -5.03
C GLU A 166 -6.05 -17.51 -6.28
N LYS A 167 -6.70 -16.35 -6.22
CA LYS A 167 -7.57 -15.84 -7.30
C LYS A 167 -6.91 -14.80 -8.20
N MET A 168 -5.60 -14.58 -8.05
CA MET A 168 -4.86 -13.68 -8.94
C MET A 168 -4.83 -14.22 -10.35
N ARG A 169 -4.98 -13.33 -11.33
CA ARG A 169 -4.97 -13.69 -12.75
C ARG A 169 -3.57 -13.49 -13.29
N LEU A 170 -2.87 -14.59 -13.53
CA LEU A 170 -1.48 -14.60 -13.99
C LEU A 170 -1.34 -15.33 -15.33
N GLU A 171 -2.47 -15.67 -15.95
CA GLU A 171 -2.50 -16.27 -17.26
C GLU A 171 -2.11 -15.27 -18.34
N PRO A 172 -1.33 -15.68 -19.36
CA PRO A 172 -1.07 -14.82 -20.51
C PRO A 172 -2.35 -14.57 -21.30
N VAL A 173 -2.54 -13.35 -21.77
CA VAL A 173 -3.69 -12.96 -22.59
C VAL A 173 -3.28 -12.98 -24.05
N ALA A 174 -4.01 -13.73 -24.89
CA ALA A 174 -3.66 -13.95 -26.30
C ALA A 174 -3.69 -12.67 -27.15
N ALA A 175 -4.56 -11.71 -26.81
CA ALA A 175 -4.56 -10.36 -27.35
C ALA A 175 -4.99 -9.41 -26.23
N PRO A 176 -4.17 -8.40 -25.87
CA PRO A 176 -4.54 -7.45 -24.84
C PRO A 176 -5.82 -6.71 -25.24
N ALA A 177 -6.72 -6.49 -24.27
CA ALA A 177 -7.93 -5.72 -24.51
C ALA A 177 -7.57 -4.26 -24.82
N HIS A 178 -8.35 -3.61 -25.69
CA HIS A 178 -8.18 -2.19 -26.01
C HIS A 178 -8.27 -1.27 -24.78
N GLU A 179 -8.94 -1.70 -23.70
CA GLU A 179 -9.15 -0.96 -22.44
C GLU A 179 -8.32 -1.55 -21.28
N THR A 180 -7.07 -1.93 -21.54
CA THR A 180 -6.19 -2.45 -20.48
C THR A 180 -5.60 -1.29 -19.66
N HIS A 181 -6.10 -1.11 -18.44
CA HIS A 181 -5.51 -0.19 -17.46
C HIS A 181 -4.32 -0.87 -16.75
N LYS A 182 -3.09 -0.39 -16.99
CA LYS A 182 -1.84 -0.85 -16.37
C LYS A 182 -1.12 0.31 -15.69
N ASP A 183 -1.89 1.23 -15.11
CA ASP A 183 -1.36 2.41 -14.44
C ASP A 183 -0.84 2.07 -13.04
N ILE A 184 0.49 2.10 -12.89
CA ILE A 184 1.17 1.86 -11.61
C ILE A 184 0.92 3.01 -10.63
N PHE A 185 0.80 4.25 -11.09
CA PHE A 185 0.54 5.40 -10.24
C PHE A 185 -0.86 5.32 -9.63
N GLU A 186 -1.85 4.92 -10.42
CA GLU A 186 -3.19 4.67 -9.89
C GLU A 186 -3.17 3.56 -8.82
N ALA A 187 -2.42 2.47 -9.07
CA ALA A 187 -2.28 1.40 -8.10
C ALA A 187 -1.58 1.85 -6.80
N ILE A 188 -0.56 2.70 -6.89
CA ILE A 188 0.11 3.32 -5.72
C ILE A 188 -0.85 4.26 -5.00
N ARG A 189 -1.60 5.10 -5.73
CA ARG A 189 -2.59 6.03 -5.16
C ARG A 189 -3.66 5.25 -4.40
N PHE A 190 -4.22 4.20 -5.00
CA PHE A 190 -5.18 3.32 -4.38
C PHE A 190 -4.62 2.68 -3.09
N ALA A 191 -3.38 2.18 -3.13
CA ALA A 191 -2.70 1.61 -1.98
C ALA A 191 -2.44 2.63 -0.85
N SER A 192 -2.13 3.88 -1.20
CA SER A 192 -1.78 4.94 -0.23
C SER A 192 -2.95 5.46 0.60
N VAL A 193 -4.19 5.16 0.21
CA VAL A 193 -5.44 5.51 0.92
C VAL A 193 -6.11 4.30 1.58
N MET A 194 -5.43 3.14 1.57
CA MET A 194 -5.89 1.96 2.33
C MET A 194 -6.03 2.30 3.82
N PRO A 195 -6.90 1.60 4.58
CA PRO A 195 -7.17 1.91 5.98
C PRO A 195 -6.03 1.47 6.91
N PHE A 196 -4.88 2.15 6.80
CA PHE A 196 -3.72 2.02 7.68
C PHE A 196 -4.11 2.35 9.13
N ARG A 197 -3.53 1.63 10.10
CA ARG A 197 -3.74 1.94 11.52
C ARG A 197 -3.02 3.24 11.87
N PRO A 198 -3.61 4.08 12.73
CA PRO A 198 -2.89 5.16 13.38
C PRO A 198 -1.72 4.65 14.23
N GLY A 199 -0.60 5.38 14.23
CA GLY A 199 0.55 5.05 15.08
C GLY A 199 1.35 3.81 14.67
N VAL A 200 1.24 3.36 13.43
CA VAL A 200 1.99 2.21 12.89
C VAL A 200 2.93 2.64 11.76
N SER A 201 3.98 1.84 11.55
CA SER A 201 4.82 1.97 10.36
C SER A 201 4.07 1.47 9.12
N LYS A 202 4.17 2.19 8.02
CA LYS A 202 3.40 1.95 6.79
C LYS A 202 4.35 1.72 5.62
N THR A 203 4.15 0.63 4.87
CA THR A 203 4.90 0.40 3.63
C THR A 203 4.00 -0.12 2.53
N ILE A 204 4.34 0.28 1.31
CA ILE A 204 3.80 -0.28 0.07
C ILE A 204 4.94 -1.01 -0.63
N VAL A 205 4.68 -2.23 -1.08
CA VAL A 205 5.58 -3.01 -1.94
C VAL A 205 4.90 -3.21 -3.28
N VAL A 206 5.38 -2.52 -4.31
CA VAL A 206 4.89 -2.65 -5.68
C VAL A 206 5.70 -3.72 -6.41
N MET A 207 5.02 -4.69 -7.00
CA MET A 207 5.57 -5.70 -7.88
C MET A 207 4.98 -5.48 -9.27
N ALA A 208 5.70 -4.74 -10.12
CA ALA A 208 5.25 -4.33 -11.46
C ALA A 208 6.30 -4.70 -12.52
N CYS A 209 5.84 -5.18 -13.68
CA CYS A 209 6.69 -5.44 -14.85
C CYS A 209 6.41 -4.45 -15.98
N ALA A 210 5.24 -3.79 -15.96
CA ALA A 210 4.97 -2.62 -16.77
C ALA A 210 5.97 -1.50 -16.47
N ASP A 211 6.24 -0.69 -17.49
CA ASP A 211 7.01 0.54 -17.32
C ASP A 211 6.20 1.56 -16.52
N CYS A 212 6.87 2.21 -15.57
CA CYS A 212 6.27 3.29 -14.82
C CYS A 212 6.38 4.58 -15.64
N ASP A 213 5.28 4.89 -16.32
CA ASP A 213 5.17 5.97 -17.30
C ASP A 213 4.11 6.97 -16.86
N GLU A 214 4.55 8.16 -16.43
CA GLU A 214 3.67 9.25 -15.99
C GLU A 214 2.76 9.74 -17.13
N GLU A 215 3.20 9.64 -18.40
CA GLU A 215 2.38 10.08 -19.55
C GLU A 215 1.13 9.21 -19.75
N ARG A 216 1.12 8.01 -19.17
CA ARG A 216 0.00 7.07 -19.22
C ARG A 216 -0.88 7.12 -17.96
N SER A 217 -0.59 8.02 -17.03
CA SER A 217 -1.37 8.23 -15.83
C SER A 217 -2.07 9.57 -15.86
N GLU A 218 -3.23 9.64 -15.21
CA GLU A 218 -3.87 10.93 -14.88
C GLU A 218 -3.23 11.61 -13.66
N LEU A 219 -2.33 10.90 -12.97
CA LEU A 219 -1.67 11.36 -11.74
C LEU A 219 -0.26 11.85 -12.04
N SER A 220 0.15 12.95 -11.40
CA SER A 220 1.51 13.43 -11.51
C SER A 220 2.46 12.71 -10.54
N TYR A 221 3.73 12.64 -10.93
CA TYR A 221 4.82 12.13 -10.09
C TYR A 221 4.87 12.87 -8.75
N SER A 222 4.78 14.19 -8.79
CA SER A 222 4.84 15.04 -7.59
C SER A 222 3.68 14.78 -6.65
N ASP A 223 2.48 14.51 -7.15
CA ASP A 223 1.31 14.26 -6.30
C ASP A 223 1.46 12.95 -5.54
N ILE A 224 1.89 11.88 -6.22
CA ILE A 224 2.16 10.58 -5.59
C ILE A 224 3.29 10.71 -4.57
N GLN A 225 4.39 11.36 -4.93
CA GLN A 225 5.52 11.56 -4.03
C GLN A 225 5.10 12.29 -2.76
N ASN A 226 4.45 13.45 -2.91
CA ASN A 226 4.02 14.27 -1.78
C ASN A 226 3.07 13.48 -0.88
N GLN A 227 2.11 12.77 -1.46
CA GLN A 227 1.18 11.96 -0.69
C GLN A 227 1.89 10.87 0.14
N LEU A 228 2.83 10.14 -0.47
CA LEU A 228 3.58 9.10 0.25
C LEU A 228 4.44 9.69 1.38
N LEU A 229 5.13 10.81 1.12
CA LEU A 229 5.95 11.49 2.13
C LEU A 229 5.10 12.07 3.26
N GLU A 230 3.98 12.71 2.95
CA GLU A 230 3.06 13.28 3.94
C GLU A 230 2.43 12.20 4.83
N HIS A 231 2.00 11.08 4.23
CA HIS A 231 1.41 9.95 4.94
C HIS A 231 2.48 9.06 5.63
N GLY A 232 3.77 9.39 5.48
CA GLY A 232 4.87 8.64 6.08
C GLY A 232 5.05 7.23 5.51
N ILE A 233 4.55 6.95 4.31
CA ILE A 233 4.56 5.64 3.67
C ILE A 233 5.88 5.43 2.91
N THR A 234 6.58 4.32 3.17
CA THR A 234 7.70 3.90 2.31
C THR A 234 7.21 3.12 1.10
N LEU A 235 7.91 3.25 -0.03
CA LEU A 235 7.59 2.52 -1.26
C LEU A 235 8.77 1.66 -1.70
N HIS A 236 8.59 0.34 -1.73
CA HIS A 236 9.55 -0.57 -2.31
C HIS A 236 9.06 -1.03 -3.68
N LEU A 237 9.91 -0.91 -4.71
CA LEU A 237 9.63 -1.42 -6.04
C LEU A 237 10.39 -2.72 -6.28
N VAL A 238 9.67 -3.72 -6.79
CA VAL A 238 10.20 -5.00 -7.24
C VAL A 238 9.82 -5.16 -8.72
N SER A 239 10.81 -5.17 -9.61
CA SER A 239 10.57 -5.37 -11.05
C SER A 239 11.71 -6.13 -11.71
N ASP A 240 11.56 -6.52 -12.97
CA ASP A 240 12.60 -7.24 -13.72
C ASP A 240 13.68 -6.34 -14.32
N LYS A 241 13.65 -5.04 -13.98
CA LYS A 241 14.63 -4.06 -14.42
C LYS A 241 16.04 -4.45 -13.98
N PRO A 242 17.04 -4.33 -14.87
CA PRO A 242 18.42 -4.71 -14.56
C PRO A 242 19.05 -3.74 -13.57
N ILE A 243 19.99 -4.27 -12.79
CA ILE A 243 20.93 -3.49 -11.99
C ILE A 243 22.31 -3.67 -12.63
N GLU A 244 22.91 -2.58 -13.08
CA GLU A 244 24.17 -2.58 -13.83
C GLU A 244 25.31 -1.98 -13.00
N VAL A 245 26.52 -2.50 -13.19
CA VAL A 245 27.71 -2.05 -12.45
C VAL A 245 28.76 -1.54 -13.43
N ARG A 246 29.23 -0.31 -13.22
CA ARG A 246 30.17 0.38 -14.13
C ARG A 246 31.52 -0.32 -14.33
N LYS A 247 32.01 -1.06 -13.33
CA LYS A 247 33.32 -1.72 -13.38
C LYS A 247 33.17 -3.23 -13.55
N SER A 248 33.62 -3.74 -14.70
CA SER A 248 33.52 -5.15 -15.12
C SER A 248 34.14 -6.19 -14.17
N ILE A 249 34.99 -5.76 -13.23
CA ILE A 249 35.68 -6.65 -12.28
C ILE A 249 34.68 -7.25 -11.27
N ILE A 250 33.65 -6.49 -10.87
CA ILE A 250 32.52 -7.01 -10.10
C ILE A 250 31.36 -7.06 -11.09
N LYS A 251 31.26 -8.15 -11.87
CA LYS A 251 29.97 -8.49 -12.50
C LYS A 251 28.94 -8.38 -11.39
N GLY A 252 27.84 -7.64 -11.57
CA GLY A 252 26.79 -7.42 -10.55
C GLY A 252 26.13 -8.68 -9.94
N LYS A 253 26.73 -9.86 -10.16
CA LYS A 253 26.53 -11.08 -9.39
C LYS A 253 26.50 -10.77 -7.91
N GLY A 254 25.34 -11.05 -7.33
CA GLY A 254 25.11 -10.90 -5.90
C GLY A 254 24.59 -9.54 -5.48
N ILE A 255 24.29 -8.61 -6.39
CA ILE A 255 23.46 -7.43 -6.05
C ILE A 255 21.99 -7.82 -6.23
N TYR A 256 21.18 -7.55 -5.20
CA TYR A 256 19.76 -7.89 -5.19
C TYR A 256 18.87 -6.65 -5.28
N GLY A 257 19.32 -5.53 -4.70
CA GLY A 257 18.60 -4.26 -4.69
C GLY A 257 19.44 -3.10 -4.20
N LEU A 258 18.85 -1.91 -4.16
CA LEU A 258 19.48 -0.66 -3.74
C LEU A 258 18.44 0.35 -3.24
N ASP A 259 18.89 1.34 -2.51
CA ASP A 259 18.12 2.56 -2.20
C ASP A 259 18.95 3.81 -2.51
N ALA A 260 18.51 4.97 -2.02
CA ALA A 260 19.20 6.24 -2.23
C ALA A 260 20.64 6.24 -1.67
N ASP A 261 20.89 5.47 -0.59
CA ASP A 261 22.11 5.55 0.21
C ASP A 261 23.07 4.39 -0.05
N SER A 262 22.57 3.22 -0.47
CA SER A 262 23.36 1.99 -0.46
C SER A 262 22.90 0.92 -1.45
N VAL A 263 23.75 -0.08 -1.64
CA VAL A 263 23.51 -1.26 -2.47
C VAL A 263 23.49 -2.50 -1.57
N TYR A 264 22.54 -3.40 -1.82
CA TYR A 264 22.29 -4.59 -1.02
C TYR A 264 22.51 -5.87 -1.82
N GLY A 265 23.16 -6.85 -1.20
CA GLY A 265 23.58 -8.04 -1.91
C GLY A 265 24.02 -9.21 -1.04
N SER A 266 24.76 -10.15 -1.63
CA SER A 266 25.16 -11.40 -0.97
C SER A 266 25.92 -11.20 0.34
N LYS A 267 26.67 -10.08 0.48
CA LYS A 267 27.39 -9.74 1.71
C LYS A 267 26.47 -9.45 2.90
N ASP A 268 25.21 -9.09 2.64
CA ASP A 268 24.22 -8.75 3.66
C ASP A 268 23.43 -9.96 4.18
N VAL A 269 23.55 -11.12 3.52
CA VAL A 269 22.78 -12.33 3.85
C VAL A 269 23.11 -12.83 5.26
N SER A 270 24.40 -12.93 5.58
CA SER A 270 24.88 -13.44 6.87
C SER A 270 24.92 -12.39 7.98
N GLN A 271 24.79 -11.10 7.64
CA GLN A 271 24.87 -10.03 8.63
C GLN A 271 23.58 -9.94 9.45
N ARG A 272 23.70 -9.76 10.77
CA ARG A 272 22.52 -9.59 11.64
C ARG A 272 21.72 -8.31 11.30
N LEU A 273 22.44 -7.24 10.97
CA LEU A 273 21.86 -5.96 10.60
C LEU A 273 22.20 -5.67 9.13
N LEU A 274 21.27 -5.06 8.39
CA LEU A 274 21.46 -4.72 6.99
C LEU A 274 22.33 -3.47 6.84
N MET A 275 23.64 -3.65 6.65
CA MET A 275 24.57 -2.54 6.45
C MET A 275 24.46 -1.97 5.04
N GLY A 276 24.45 -2.84 4.03
CA GLY A 276 24.63 -2.46 2.63
C GLY A 276 26.06 -2.00 2.33
N GLN A 277 26.30 -1.59 1.09
CA GLN A 277 27.59 -1.14 0.57
C GLN A 277 27.46 0.28 -0.03
N PRO A 278 27.55 1.35 0.79
CA PRO A 278 27.40 2.73 0.31
C PRO A 278 28.48 3.13 -0.70
N ASP A 279 29.72 2.66 -0.54
CA ASP A 279 30.83 2.93 -1.47
C ASP A 279 30.59 2.36 -2.88
N LEU A 280 29.71 1.36 -2.99
CA LEU A 280 29.33 0.77 -4.27
C LEU A 280 28.18 1.55 -4.94
N ARG A 281 27.41 2.34 -4.17
CA ARG A 281 26.21 3.03 -4.67
C ARG A 281 26.48 3.97 -5.86
N PRO A 282 27.56 4.77 -5.91
CA PRO A 282 27.87 5.61 -7.07
C PRO A 282 28.31 4.82 -8.32
N GLN A 283 28.60 3.53 -8.18
CA GLN A 283 29.11 2.67 -9.27
C GLN A 283 27.99 1.79 -9.88
N VAL A 284 26.78 1.88 -9.33
CA VAL A 284 25.62 1.08 -9.74
C VAL A 284 24.63 1.99 -10.45
N ALA A 285 24.21 1.55 -11.64
CA ALA A 285 23.15 2.16 -12.43
C ALA A 285 21.92 1.26 -12.44
N VAL A 286 20.77 1.87 -12.66
CA VAL A 286 19.46 1.22 -12.82
C VAL A 286 18.84 1.70 -14.12
N ALA A 287 17.89 0.93 -14.64
CA ALA A 287 17.08 1.36 -15.77
C ALA A 287 16.40 2.71 -15.46
N LYS A 288 16.26 3.56 -16.49
CA LYS A 288 15.46 4.78 -16.41
C LYS A 288 14.00 4.38 -16.18
N ASP A 289 13.53 4.56 -14.95
CA ASP A 289 12.16 4.27 -14.56
C ASP A 289 11.75 5.21 -13.43
N VAL A 290 10.59 5.84 -13.60
CA VAL A 290 10.09 6.87 -12.69
C VAL A 290 9.77 6.29 -11.32
N CYS A 291 9.26 5.05 -11.25
CA CYS A 291 8.96 4.38 -9.98
C CYS A 291 10.23 3.95 -9.24
N ILE A 292 11.35 3.65 -9.92
CA ILE A 292 12.65 3.41 -9.28
C ILE A 292 13.15 4.68 -8.58
N ALA A 293 13.00 5.85 -9.20
CA ALA A 293 13.33 7.13 -8.58
C ALA A 293 12.39 7.43 -7.40
N LEU A 294 11.07 7.32 -7.62
CA LEU A 294 10.04 7.51 -6.61
C LEU A 294 10.29 6.67 -5.36
N ALA A 295 10.55 5.37 -5.52
CA ALA A 295 10.81 4.44 -4.42
C ALA A 295 12.00 4.87 -3.56
N GLN A 296 13.06 5.40 -4.17
CA GLN A 296 14.23 5.91 -3.45
C GLN A 296 13.91 7.22 -2.72
N GLU A 297 13.24 8.14 -3.40
CA GLU A 297 12.92 9.47 -2.86
C GLU A 297 11.98 9.41 -1.66
N VAL A 298 11.07 8.43 -1.63
CA VAL A 298 10.17 8.17 -0.49
C VAL A 298 10.75 7.13 0.51
N HIS A 299 12.08 7.08 0.60
CA HIS A 299 12.88 6.31 1.58
C HIS A 299 12.74 4.77 1.50
N GLY A 300 12.16 4.26 0.41
CA GLY A 300 12.11 2.84 0.13
C GLY A 300 13.29 2.37 -0.70
N SER A 301 13.07 1.38 -1.57
CA SER A 301 14.16 0.71 -2.29
C SER A 301 13.68 0.05 -3.58
N PHE A 302 14.61 -0.18 -4.50
CA PHE A 302 14.38 -0.99 -5.69
C PHE A 302 15.06 -2.37 -5.55
N PHE A 303 14.36 -3.45 -5.91
CA PHE A 303 14.89 -4.81 -5.96
C PHE A 303 14.56 -5.49 -7.29
N SER A 304 15.52 -6.22 -7.85
CA SER A 304 15.34 -6.87 -9.15
C SER A 304 14.79 -8.29 -9.01
N THR A 305 13.74 -8.64 -9.75
CA THR A 305 13.21 -10.01 -9.84
C THR A 305 14.16 -10.94 -10.60
N LYS A 306 15.04 -10.42 -11.46
CA LYS A 306 16.10 -11.22 -12.10
C LYS A 306 17.03 -11.85 -11.06
N ALA A 307 17.39 -11.08 -10.04
CA ALA A 307 18.18 -11.59 -8.91
C ALA A 307 17.39 -12.63 -8.11
N MET A 308 16.10 -12.40 -7.85
CA MET A 308 15.23 -13.35 -7.17
C MET A 308 15.12 -14.69 -7.91
N ARG A 309 14.97 -14.68 -9.24
CA ARG A 309 14.94 -15.89 -10.08
C ARG A 309 16.21 -16.71 -9.97
N SER A 310 17.36 -16.04 -9.82
CA SER A 310 18.67 -16.69 -9.73
C SER A 310 19.03 -17.16 -8.30
N ASP A 311 18.61 -16.44 -7.27
CA ASP A 311 18.99 -16.67 -5.88
C ASP A 311 17.87 -16.24 -4.91
N ALA A 312 16.71 -16.90 -5.03
CA ALA A 312 15.49 -16.53 -4.30
C ALA A 312 15.72 -16.50 -2.78
N LYS A 313 16.46 -17.46 -2.23
CA LYS A 313 16.67 -17.57 -0.77
C LYS A 313 17.39 -16.34 -0.21
N ASN A 314 18.50 -15.95 -0.81
CA ASN A 314 19.29 -14.82 -0.34
C ASN A 314 18.61 -13.50 -0.67
N TRP A 315 17.99 -13.40 -1.84
CA TRP A 315 17.18 -12.25 -2.22
C TRP A 315 16.09 -11.96 -1.18
N LYS A 316 15.30 -12.98 -0.81
CA LYS A 316 14.22 -12.85 0.20
C LYS A 316 14.77 -12.39 1.55
N THR A 317 15.93 -12.92 1.95
CA THR A 317 16.58 -12.57 3.21
C THR A 317 16.99 -11.10 3.25
N VAL A 318 17.62 -10.61 2.18
CA VAL A 318 18.07 -9.21 2.09
C VAL A 318 16.87 -8.27 1.95
N PHE A 319 15.87 -8.63 1.15
CA PHE A 319 14.65 -7.86 0.98
C PHE A 319 13.88 -7.71 2.29
N ALA A 320 13.69 -8.80 3.04
CA ALA A 320 13.02 -8.78 4.34
C ALA A 320 13.73 -7.85 5.34
N LYS A 321 15.05 -7.96 5.46
CA LYS A 321 15.83 -7.04 6.30
C LYS A 321 15.75 -5.59 5.82
N ARG A 322 15.59 -5.34 4.51
CA ARG A 322 15.48 -3.97 3.97
C ARG A 322 14.16 -3.33 4.34
N ILE A 323 13.06 -4.08 4.31
CA ILE A 323 11.75 -3.59 4.79
C ILE A 323 11.88 -3.19 6.27
N VAL A 324 12.54 -3.98 7.11
CA VAL A 324 12.78 -3.66 8.52
C VAL A 324 13.66 -2.41 8.68
N LYS A 325 14.72 -2.25 7.87
CA LYS A 325 15.60 -1.08 7.92
C LYS A 325 14.87 0.24 7.63
N SER A 326 13.85 0.23 6.77
CA SER A 326 13.02 1.42 6.49
C SER A 326 12.24 1.96 7.70
N LEU A 327 12.18 1.19 8.79
CA LEU A 327 11.34 1.47 9.95
C LEU A 327 12.08 2.19 11.08
N GLN A 328 13.41 2.35 10.98
CA GLN A 328 14.16 3.04 12.02
C GLN A 328 13.72 4.52 12.07
N PRO A 329 13.32 5.04 13.25
CA PRO A 329 12.69 6.35 13.35
C PRO A 329 13.59 7.43 12.76
N ARG A 330 12.99 8.16 11.82
CA ARG A 330 13.61 9.22 11.03
C ARG A 330 13.86 10.43 11.93
N GLY A 331 14.95 10.39 12.71
CA GLY A 331 15.30 11.40 13.71
C GLY A 331 15.82 10.84 15.05
N GLY A 332 15.91 9.51 15.20
CA GLY A 332 16.12 8.87 16.49
C GLY A 332 14.80 8.68 17.24
N ASP A 333 14.74 7.73 18.17
CA ASP A 333 13.53 7.27 18.87
C ASP A 333 12.73 8.38 19.61
N ARG A 334 13.23 9.62 19.67
CA ARG A 334 12.66 10.74 20.44
C ARG A 334 11.86 11.75 19.61
N ASP A 335 11.88 11.66 18.29
CA ASP A 335 11.26 12.67 17.40
C ASP A 335 10.05 12.13 16.59
N PHE A 336 9.55 10.92 16.89
CA PHE A 336 8.36 10.40 16.21
C PHE A 336 7.12 11.23 16.56
N CYS A 337 6.42 11.72 15.54
CA CYS A 337 5.16 12.44 15.70
C CYS A 337 4.31 12.28 14.45
N GLU A 338 3.09 11.80 14.63
CA GLU A 338 2.04 11.82 13.62
C GLU A 338 0.85 12.66 14.10
N ARG A 339 0.26 13.44 13.19
CA ARG A 339 -1.02 14.11 13.37
C ARG A 339 -2.07 13.34 12.59
N CYS A 340 -3.10 12.88 13.28
CA CYS A 340 -4.19 12.12 12.68
C CYS A 340 -5.46 12.96 12.62
N ASP A 341 -6.15 12.91 11.49
CA ASP A 341 -7.50 13.44 11.29
C ASP A 341 -8.44 12.32 10.81
N CYS A 342 -9.73 12.49 11.08
CA CYS A 342 -10.75 11.56 10.63
C CYS A 342 -11.38 12.09 9.33
N SER A 343 -11.33 11.28 8.27
CA SER A 343 -11.76 11.66 6.92
C SER A 343 -12.57 10.56 6.25
N HIS A 344 -13.17 10.89 5.11
CA HIS A 344 -13.86 9.91 4.27
C HIS A 344 -12.83 9.07 3.51
N GLY A 345 -12.96 7.75 3.64
CA GLY A 345 -12.26 6.80 2.78
C GLY A 345 -12.90 6.71 1.39
N PRO A 346 -12.31 5.92 0.48
CA PRO A 346 -12.81 5.74 -0.88
C PRO A 346 -14.28 5.29 -0.95
N ASP A 347 -14.69 4.47 0.03
CA ASP A 347 -16.04 3.89 0.08
C ASP A 347 -16.96 4.69 1.03
N LEU A 348 -16.67 5.97 1.27
CA LEU A 348 -17.32 6.84 2.26
C LEU A 348 -17.25 6.34 3.70
N THR A 349 -16.48 5.29 3.97
CA THR A 349 -16.22 4.78 5.32
C THR A 349 -15.28 5.73 6.09
N PRO A 350 -15.48 5.92 7.40
CA PRO A 350 -14.60 6.76 8.20
C PRO A 350 -13.21 6.12 8.34
N ILE A 351 -12.17 6.80 7.87
CA ILE A 351 -10.77 6.36 8.02
C ILE A 351 -9.92 7.43 8.71
N ALA A 352 -9.04 6.99 9.59
CA ALA A 352 -8.05 7.86 10.19
C ALA A 352 -6.87 8.02 9.23
N ILE A 353 -6.58 9.26 8.85
CA ILE A 353 -5.42 9.61 8.02
C ILE A 353 -4.38 10.26 8.94
N CYS A 354 -3.24 9.59 9.09
CA CYS A 354 -2.14 10.08 9.92
C CYS A 354 -0.99 10.57 9.03
N ARG A 355 -0.58 11.81 9.28
CA ARG A 355 0.53 12.46 8.58
C ARG A 355 1.67 12.74 9.53
N ALA A 356 2.91 12.66 9.06
CA ALA A 356 4.04 13.05 9.88
C ALA A 356 3.90 14.53 10.30
N CYS A 357 4.17 14.85 11.58
CA CYS A 357 4.04 16.22 12.08
C CYS A 357 5.01 17.19 11.39
N ARG A 358 6.12 16.66 10.86
CA ARG A 358 7.06 17.34 9.98
C ARG A 358 7.13 16.53 8.70
N ALA A 359 6.92 17.21 7.56
CA ALA A 359 7.04 16.57 6.26
C ALA A 359 8.44 15.94 6.13
N LEU A 360 8.46 14.71 5.66
CA LEU A 360 9.72 14.02 5.42
C LEU A 360 10.33 14.56 4.14
N PRO A 361 11.60 15.02 4.18
CA PRO A 361 12.25 15.46 2.96
C PRO A 361 12.42 14.26 2.02
N PRO A 362 12.29 14.46 0.70
CA PRO A 362 12.65 13.44 -0.27
C PRO A 362 14.14 13.11 -0.14
N ARG A 363 14.48 11.84 -0.37
CA ARG A 363 15.87 11.37 -0.41
C ARG A 363 16.46 11.57 -1.79
N VAL A 364 17.49 12.40 -1.89
CA VAL A 364 18.26 12.53 -3.13
C VAL A 364 19.25 11.37 -3.23
N PRO A 365 19.22 10.52 -4.27
CA PRO A 365 20.16 9.42 -4.39
C PRO A 365 21.60 9.92 -4.54
N LEU A 366 22.57 9.25 -3.90
CA LEU A 366 23.98 9.67 -3.84
C LEU A 366 24.71 9.78 -5.21
N ALA A 367 24.11 9.23 -6.27
CA ALA A 367 24.34 9.58 -7.67
C ALA A 367 23.34 8.75 -8.50
N LEU A 368 22.56 9.38 -9.37
CA LEU A 368 21.86 8.67 -10.44
C LEU A 368 22.72 8.80 -11.69
N TYR A 369 23.39 7.70 -12.04
CA TYR A 369 23.82 7.50 -13.41
C TYR A 369 22.77 6.63 -14.07
N THR A 370 22.26 7.10 -15.19
CA THR A 370 21.34 6.29 -15.98
C THR A 370 22.18 5.42 -16.92
N SER A 371 21.70 4.22 -17.25
CA SER A 371 22.45 3.26 -18.09
C SER A 371 22.76 3.76 -19.52
N GLU A 372 22.33 4.97 -19.88
CA GLU A 372 22.59 5.61 -21.18
C GLU A 372 23.72 6.66 -21.12
N ASP A 373 24.40 6.83 -19.98
CA ASP A 373 25.57 7.72 -19.82
C ASP A 373 26.92 7.01 -20.01
#